data_AF-A0A7J9CQ85-F1
#
_entry.id   AF-A0A7J9CQ85-F1
#
_cell.length_a   1.000
_cell.length_b   1.000
_cell.length_c   1.000
_cell.angle_alpha   90.00
_cell.angle_beta   90.00
_cell.angle_gamma   90.00
#
_symmetry.space_group_name_H-M   'P 1'
#
loop_
_entity.id
_entity.type
_entity.pdbx_description
1 polymer ?
#
loop_
_entity_poly.entity_id
_entity_poly.type
_entity_poly.pdbx_seq_one_letter_code
_entity_poly.pdbx_strand_id
1 'polypeptide(L)' 'MAEGESIRTHISEFVILLNDLKNLKAEISDEDLAMLLLYSLPSSYKTFRETQIYGRDHLPIEDVKMNILSKDKLDN' A
#
# COMPACT_ATOMS: atom_id res chain seq x y z
N MET A 1 -1.97 6.57 -7.41
CA MET A 1 -1.93 5.69 -8.58
C MET A 1 -3.21 5.84 -9.38
N ALA A 2 -3.13 5.89 -10.72
CA ALA A 2 -4.28 5.84 -11.63
C ALA A 2 -4.59 4.39 -12.08
N GLU A 3 -5.80 4.17 -12.62
CA GLU A 3 -6.17 2.87 -13.18
C GLU A 3 -5.25 2.48 -14.36
N GLY A 4 -4.79 1.23 -14.39
CA GLY A 4 -3.90 0.71 -15.44
C GLY A 4 -2.41 1.03 -15.26
N GLU A 5 -2.02 1.76 -14.21
CA GLU A 5 -0.61 1.92 -13.86
C GLU A 5 -0.01 0.61 -13.31
N SER A 6 1.32 0.48 -13.38
CA SER A 6 2.05 -0.65 -12.81
C SER A 6 2.04 -0.58 -11.28
N ILE A 7 1.41 -1.55 -10.62
CA ILE A 7 1.38 -1.63 -9.15
C ILE A 7 2.80 -1.71 -8.56
N ARG A 8 3.72 -2.39 -9.27
CA ARG A 8 5.10 -2.58 -8.83
C ARG A 8 5.86 -1.27 -8.84
N THR A 9 5.62 -0.47 -9.88
CA THR A 9 6.21 0.87 -9.99
C THR A 9 5.69 1.76 -8.87
N HIS A 10 4.37 1.77 -8.66
CA HIS A 10 3.75 2.55 -7.58
C HIS A 10 4.28 2.17 -6.19
N ILE A 11 4.39 0.87 -5.86
CA ILE A 11 4.97 0.42 -4.59
C ILE A 11 6.43 0.86 -4.46
N SER A 12 7.22 0.77 -5.53
CA SER A 12 8.62 1.21 -5.51
C SER A 12 8.74 2.71 -5.25
N GLU A 13 7.95 3.53 -5.92
CA GLU A 13 7.91 4.99 -5.72
C GLU A 13 7.46 5.34 -4.31
N PHE A 14 6.45 4.63 -3.80
CA PHE A 14 5.99 4.79 -2.42
C PHE A 14 7.10 4.51 -1.42
N VAL A 15 7.84 3.40 -1.57
CA VAL A 15 8.97 3.08 -0.68
C VAL A 15 10.08 4.13 -0.72
N ILE A 16 10.35 4.73 -1.88
CA ILE A 16 11.30 5.84 -1.99
C ILE A 16 10.81 7.05 -1.17
N LEU A 17 9.55 7.46 -1.35
CA LEU A 17 8.94 8.54 -0.56
C LEU A 17 8.96 8.26 0.94
N LEU A 18 8.75 7.01 1.36
CA LEU A 18 8.86 6.62 2.76
C LEU A 18 10.27 6.83 3.31
N ASN A 19 11.28 6.44 2.54
CA ASN A 19 12.68 6.62 2.95
C ASN A 19 13.01 8.12 3.07
N ASP A 20 12.52 8.96 2.16
CA ASP A 20 12.70 10.40 2.22
C ASP A 20 12.01 11.02 3.45
N LEU A 21 10.79 10.59 3.76
CA LEU A 21 10.08 11.02 4.98
C LEU A 21 10.83 10.60 6.26
N LYS A 22 11.35 9.37 6.30
CA LYS A 22 12.17 8.89 7.43
C LYS A 22 13.47 9.70 7.56
N ASN A 23 14.09 10.08 6.45
CA ASN A 23 15.27 10.95 6.44
C ASN A 23 14.99 12.35 7.01
N LEU A 24 13.76 12.85 6.81
CA LEU A 24 13.28 14.10 7.40
C LEU A 24 12.85 13.97 8.87
N LYS A 25 13.08 12.81 9.50
CA LYS A 25 12.66 12.47 10.87
C LYS A 25 11.14 12.58 11.09
N ALA A 26 10.35 12.34 10.06
CA ALA A 26 8.90 12.18 10.25
C ALA A 26 8.63 10.87 11.01
N GLU A 27 8.04 10.98 12.19
CA GLU A 27 7.57 9.83 12.96
C GLU A 27 6.22 9.38 12.38
N ILE A 28 6.26 8.38 11.49
CA ILE A 28 5.06 7.76 10.93
C ILE A 28 5.11 6.27 11.26
N SER A 29 4.04 5.75 11.85
CA SER A 29 3.95 4.34 12.22
C SER A 29 3.82 3.46 10.97
N ASP A 30 4.28 2.21 11.05
CA ASP A 30 4.14 1.27 9.92
C ASP A 30 2.67 1.02 9.55
N GLU A 31 1.75 1.15 10.50
CA GLU A 31 0.31 1.02 10.29
C GLU A 31 -0.26 2.22 9.52
N ASP A 32 0.14 3.44 9.86
CA ASP A 32 -0.22 4.64 9.09
C ASP A 32 0.31 4.54 7.65
N LEU A 33 1.54 4.03 7.48
CA LEU A 33 2.13 3.84 6.16
C LEU A 33 1.39 2.76 5.35
N ALA A 34 0.97 1.68 6.00
CA ALA A 34 0.17 0.63 5.37
C ALA A 34 -1.19 1.19 4.91
N MET A 35 -1.83 2.02 5.73
CA MET A 35 -3.08 2.69 5.36
C MET A 35 -2.86 3.66 4.19
N LEU A 36 -1.85 4.53 4.25
CA LEU A 36 -1.51 5.44 3.16
C LEU A 36 -1.29 4.69 1.84
N LEU A 37 -0.58 3.55 1.88
CA LEU A 37 -0.39 2.71 0.71
C LEU A 37 -1.73 2.19 0.17
N LEU A 38 -2.61 1.64 1.02
CA LEU A 38 -3.93 1.15 0.60
C LEU A 38 -4.84 2.23 0.00
N TYR A 39 -4.79 3.44 0.55
CA TYR A 39 -5.59 4.57 0.04
C TYR A 39 -4.98 5.24 -1.20
N SER A 40 -3.70 5.02 -1.49
CA SER A 40 -3.05 5.50 -2.71
C SER A 40 -3.39 4.69 -3.97
N LEU A 41 -3.98 3.50 -3.78
CA LEU A 41 -4.44 2.60 -4.85
C LEU A 41 -5.68 3.16 -5.56
N PRO A 42 -5.89 2.79 -6.83
CA PRO A 42 -7.02 3.31 -7.60
C PRO A 42 -8.35 2.67 -7.15
N SER A 43 -9.45 3.18 -7.69
CA SER A 43 -10.81 2.84 -7.26
C SER A 43 -11.17 1.36 -7.40
N SER A 44 -10.59 0.67 -8.38
CA SER A 44 -10.71 -0.77 -8.60
C SER A 44 -10.27 -1.62 -7.40
N TYR A 45 -9.34 -1.12 -6.59
CA TYR A 45 -8.87 -1.79 -5.37
C TYR A 45 -9.74 -1.49 -4.14
N LYS A 46 -10.87 -0.78 -4.28
CA LYS A 46 -11.71 -0.41 -3.13
C LYS A 46 -12.12 -1.61 -2.28
N THR A 47 -12.70 -2.64 -2.90
CA THR A 47 -13.12 -3.86 -2.18
C THR A 47 -11.93 -4.56 -1.55
N PHE A 48 -10.79 -4.64 -2.25
CA PHE A 48 -9.57 -5.23 -1.71
C PHE A 48 -9.06 -4.48 -0.47
N ARG A 49 -9.08 -3.13 -0.50
CA ARG A 49 -8.72 -2.32 0.66
C ARG A 49 -9.62 -2.59 1.85
N GLU A 50 -10.94 -2.61 1.62
CA GLU A 50 -11.92 -2.90 2.68
C GLU A 50 -11.69 -4.29 3.28
N THR A 51 -11.43 -5.32 2.46
CA THR A 51 -11.15 -6.67 2.96
C THR A 51 -9.80 -6.82 3.66
N GLN A 52 -8.78 -6.04 3.26
CA GLN A 52 -7.50 -6.04 3.96
C GLN A 52 -7.61 -5.44 5.37
N ILE A 53 -8.45 -4.44 5.56
CA ILE A 53 -8.61 -3.75 6.85
C ILE A 53 -9.59 -4.50 7.76
N TYR A 54 -10.59 -5.16 7.18
CA TYR A 54 -11.67 -5.77 7.94
C TYR A 54 -11.19 -6.81 8.97
N GLY A 55 -11.48 -6.56 10.24
CA GLY A 55 -11.22 -7.50 11.34
C GLY A 55 -9.74 -7.70 11.70
N ARG A 56 -8.84 -6.84 11.21
CA ARG A 56 -7.42 -6.86 11.61
C ARG A 56 -7.16 -5.83 12.71
N ASP A 57 -6.50 -6.27 13.77
CA ASP A 57 -6.03 -5.39 14.87
C ASP A 57 -4.70 -4.72 14.54
N HIS A 58 -3.91 -5.31 13.64
CA HIS A 58 -2.63 -4.79 13.18
C HIS A 58 -2.48 -4.97 11.69
N LEU A 59 -1.87 -3.98 11.05
CA LEU A 59 -1.65 -3.98 9.61
C LEU A 59 -0.17 -3.76 9.25
N PRO A 60 0.66 -4.82 9.24
CA PRO A 60 2.06 -4.71 8.85
C PRO A 60 2.19 -4.27 7.38
N ILE A 61 3.02 -3.26 7.12
CA ILE A 61 3.21 -2.74 5.76
C ILE A 61 3.77 -3.78 4.78
N GLU A 62 4.60 -4.71 5.26
CA GLU A 62 5.11 -5.80 4.42
C GLU A 62 4.00 -6.72 3.93
N ASP A 63 3.07 -7.09 4.81
CA ASP A 63 1.91 -7.91 4.45
C ASP A 63 1.02 -7.21 3.42
N VAL A 64 0.79 -5.91 3.60
CA VAL A 64 0.00 -5.10 2.65
C VAL A 64 0.67 -5.08 1.28
N LYS A 65 1.98 -4.84 1.20
CA LYS A 65 2.72 -4.88 -0.08
C LYS A 65 2.59 -6.24 -0.76
N MET A 66 2.77 -7.33 -0.02
CA MET A 66 2.67 -8.70 -0.55
C MET A 66 1.26 -9.03 -1.03
N ASN A 67 0.23 -8.61 -0.29
CA ASN A 67 -1.16 -8.83 -0.66
C ASN A 67 -1.55 -8.05 -1.92
N ILE A 68 -1.11 -6.79 -2.03
CA ILE A 68 -1.32 -5.97 -3.23
C ILE A 68 -0.67 -6.63 -4.45
N LEU A 69 0.59 -7.05 -4.35
CA LEU A 69 1.30 -7.72 -5.43
C LEU A 69 0.66 -9.07 -5.82
N SER A 70 0.05 -9.76 -4.87
CA SER A 70 -0.65 -11.02 -5.13
C SER A 70 -1.98 -10.78 -5.84
N LYS A 71 -2.72 -9.73 -5.46
CA LYS A 71 -3.97 -9.32 -6.12
C LYS A 71 -3.72 -8.92 -7.58
N ASP A 72 -2.72 -8.09 -7.82
CA ASP A 72 -2.35 -7.64 -9.17
C ASP A 72 -1.98 -8.80 -10.10
N LYS A 73 -1.29 -9.83 -9.58
CA LYS A 73 -0.98 -11.05 -10.35
C LYS A 73 -2.21 -11.91 -10.66
N LEU A 74 -3.28 -11.82 -9.87
CA LEU A 74 -4.51 -12.59 -10.09
C LEU A 74 -5.44 -11.92 -11.10
N ASP A 75 -5.33 -10.60 -11.25
CA ASP A 75 -6.16 -9.80 -12.15
C ASP A 75 -5.57 -9.67 -13.57
N ASN A 76 -4.28 -10.02 -13.74
CA ASN A 76 -3.55 -10.04 -15.01
C ASN A 76 -3.42 -11.47 -15.56
#